data_AF-A0A4S4G2W1-F1
#
_entry.id   AF-A0A4S4G2W1-F1
#
_cell.length_a   1.000
_cell.length_b   1.000
_cell.length_c   1.000
_cell.angle_alpha   90.00
_cell.angle_beta   90.00
_cell.angle_gamma   90.00
#
_symmetry.space_group_name_H-M   'P 1'
#
loop_
_entity.id
_entity.type
_entity.pdbx_description
1 polymer ?
#
loop_
_entity_poly.entity_id
_entity_poly.type
_entity_poly.pdbx_seq_one_letter_code
_entity_poly.pdbx_strand_id
1 'polypeptide(L)'
;MNSEQKRAHDYLKSYCCRRRMLHAAADEYARAVSAAEHITAAVGDSGPSPSPSASKMTDAADSMLECADRAAAESDGMAALLAERDAVISAVADRNPLCGEILEMYYKEELPVAKIRIYLAADRCHPYARSSVYRLLDRARTMAFQAMRDMGVR
;
A
#
# COMPACT_ATOMS: atom_id res chain seq x y z
N MET A 1 3.03 5.97 25.43
CA MET A 1 2.32 5.05 24.53
C MET A 1 2.12 3.72 25.24
N ASN A 2 0.89 3.23 25.35
CA ASN A 2 0.56 1.94 25.97
C ASN A 2 0.71 0.77 24.98
N SER A 3 0.48 -0.47 25.43
CA SER A 3 0.63 -1.68 24.61
C SER A 3 -0.35 -1.74 23.43
N GLU A 4 -1.59 -1.34 23.62
CA GLU A 4 -2.63 -1.29 22.58
C GLU A 4 -2.24 -0.30 21.47
N GLN A 5 -1.85 0.91 21.86
CA GLN A 5 -1.40 1.96 20.95
C GLN A 5 -0.14 1.54 20.20
N LYS A 6 0.77 0.82 20.85
CA LYS A 6 1.97 0.27 20.22
C LYS A 6 1.60 -0.74 19.12
N ARG A 7 0.69 -1.68 19.40
CA ARG A 7 0.24 -2.67 18.41
C ARG A 7 -0.43 -2.02 17.20
N ALA A 8 -1.33 -1.07 17.43
CA ALA A 8 -1.94 -0.31 16.33
C ALA A 8 -0.90 0.50 15.55
N HIS A 9 0.07 1.10 16.25
CA HIS A 9 1.16 1.82 15.59
C HIS A 9 2.00 0.90 14.71
N ASP A 10 2.45 -0.24 15.22
CA ASP A 10 3.29 -1.18 14.48
C ASP A 10 2.54 -1.75 13.26
N TYR A 11 1.24 -2.04 13.40
CA TYR A 11 0.38 -2.48 12.30
C TYR A 11 0.26 -1.42 11.20
N LEU A 12 -0.13 -0.18 11.57
CA LEU A 12 -0.36 0.92 10.63
C LEU A 12 0.93 1.51 10.05
N LYS A 13 2.06 1.49 10.77
CA LYS A 13 3.36 1.98 10.28
C LYS A 13 3.83 1.23 9.03
N SER A 14 3.40 -0.02 8.86
CA SER A 14 3.72 -0.81 7.66
C SER A 14 3.00 -0.33 6.39
N TYR A 15 2.04 0.60 6.48
CA TYR A 15 1.23 1.09 5.36
C TYR A 15 2.10 1.57 4.18
N CYS A 16 3.00 2.54 4.41
CA CYS A 16 3.80 3.09 3.31
C CYS A 16 4.78 2.08 2.72
N CYS A 17 5.34 1.18 3.53
CA CYS A 17 6.18 0.11 3.03
C CYS A 17 5.39 -0.79 2.06
N ARG A 18 4.19 -1.22 2.47
CA ARG A 18 3.30 -2.06 1.64
C ARG A 18 2.83 -1.35 0.38
N ARG A 19 2.51 -0.06 0.46
CA ARG A 19 2.14 0.75 -0.71
C ARG A 19 3.28 0.81 -1.71
N ARG A 20 4.53 1.01 -1.26
CA ARG A 20 5.71 0.98 -2.14
C ARG A 20 5.93 -0.40 -2.74
N MET A 21 5.77 -1.47 -1.97
CA MET A 21 5.87 -2.85 -2.47
C MET A 21 4.80 -3.15 -3.53
N LEU A 22 3.55 -2.70 -3.31
CA LEU A 22 2.47 -2.83 -4.29
C LEU A 22 2.83 -2.12 -5.61
N HIS A 23 3.30 -0.88 -5.55
CA HIS A 23 3.74 -0.16 -6.76
C HIS A 23 4.90 -0.87 -7.46
N ALA A 24 5.89 -1.36 -6.71
CA ALA A 24 7.02 -2.09 -7.28
C ALA A 24 6.58 -3.39 -7.98
N ALA A 25 5.65 -4.14 -7.38
CA ALA A 25 5.09 -5.34 -7.98
C ALA A 25 4.30 -5.03 -9.26
N ALA A 26 3.51 -3.95 -9.26
CA ALA A 26 2.79 -3.50 -10.45
C ALA A 26 3.75 -3.06 -11.58
N ASP A 27 4.84 -2.36 -11.24
CA ASP A 27 5.87 -1.96 -12.20
C ASP A 27 6.65 -3.16 -12.76
N GLU A 28 6.86 -4.21 -11.96
CA GLU A 28 7.47 -5.46 -12.39
C GLU A 28 6.55 -6.26 -13.32
N TYR A 29 5.26 -6.36 -12.97
CA TYR A 29 4.23 -6.93 -13.83
C TYR A 29 4.20 -6.25 -15.21
N ALA A 30 4.11 -4.92 -15.24
CA ALA A 30 4.06 -4.17 -16.49
C ALA A 30 5.32 -4.37 -17.36
N ARG A 31 6.51 -4.42 -16.73
CA ARG A 31 7.77 -4.71 -17.44
C ARG A 31 7.80 -6.13 -18.00
N ALA A 32 7.35 -7.12 -17.25
CA ALA A 32 7.34 -8.51 -17.67
C ALA A 32 6.38 -8.74 -18.85
N VAL A 33 5.16 -8.17 -18.80
CA VAL A 33 4.19 -8.22 -19.90
C VAL A 33 4.74 -7.55 -21.16
N SER A 34 5.29 -6.33 -21.06
CA SER A 34 5.87 -5.63 -22.22
C SER A 34 7.05 -6.40 -22.84
N ALA A 35 7.90 -7.02 -22.02
CA ALA A 35 9.00 -7.85 -22.50
C ALA A 35 8.49 -9.09 -23.25
N ALA A 36 7.46 -9.76 -22.73
CA ALA A 36 6.83 -10.89 -23.40
C ALA A 36 6.25 -10.47 -24.77
N GLU A 37 5.48 -9.37 -24.82
CA GLU A 37 4.91 -8.84 -26.06
C GLU A 37 5.97 -8.51 -27.11
N HIS A 38 7.09 -7.88 -26.70
CA HIS A 38 8.20 -7.58 -27.61
C HIS A 38 8.86 -8.84 -28.17
N ILE A 39 9.05 -9.87 -27.35
CA ILE A 39 9.62 -11.14 -27.79
C ILE A 39 8.65 -11.84 -28.77
N THR A 40 7.37 -11.90 -28.45
CA THR A 40 6.34 -12.50 -29.32
C THR A 40 6.25 -11.77 -30.66
N ALA A 41 6.30 -10.43 -30.67
CA ALA A 41 6.30 -9.64 -31.89
C ALA A 41 7.54 -9.94 -32.77
N ALA A 42 8.73 -10.03 -32.17
CA ALA A 42 9.97 -10.35 -32.89
C ALA A 42 9.95 -11.76 -33.51
N VAL A 43 9.28 -12.72 -32.86
CA VAL A 43 9.06 -14.07 -33.40
C VAL A 43 8.07 -14.04 -34.57
N GLY A 44 7.01 -13.24 -34.48
CA GLY A 44 5.98 -13.13 -35.54
C GLY A 44 6.47 -12.48 -36.84
N ASP A 45 7.44 -11.56 -36.77
CA ASP A 45 8.06 -10.92 -37.94
C ASP A 45 9.08 -11.84 -38.64
N SER A 46 9.55 -12.87 -37.93
CA SER A 46 10.44 -13.90 -38.44
C SER A 46 9.58 -15.00 -39.11
N GLY A 47 9.39 -14.94 -40.43
CA GLY A 47 8.55 -15.88 -41.19
C GLY A 47 8.79 -17.38 -40.91
N PRO A 48 7.92 -18.29 -41.38
CA PRO A 48 7.81 -19.68 -40.93
C PRO A 48 9.03 -20.50 -41.36
N SER A 49 10.10 -20.44 -40.57
CA SER A 49 11.20 -21.39 -40.58
C SER A 49 11.44 -21.83 -39.15
N PRO A 50 11.31 -23.13 -38.83
CA PRO A 50 11.55 -23.66 -37.49
C PRO A 50 13.05 -23.62 -37.20
N SER A 51 13.55 -22.44 -36.85
CA SER A 51 14.91 -22.22 -36.39
C SER A 51 14.99 -22.53 -34.89
N PRO A 52 16.05 -23.16 -34.39
CA PRO A 52 16.32 -23.32 -32.94
C PRO A 52 16.34 -22.01 -32.15
N SER A 53 16.39 -20.85 -32.82
CA SER A 53 16.25 -19.53 -32.20
C SER A 53 14.80 -19.17 -31.85
N ALA A 54 13.82 -19.60 -32.65
CA ALA A 54 12.41 -19.29 -32.43
C ALA A 54 11.83 -20.04 -31.22
N SER A 55 12.27 -21.29 -30.99
CA SER A 55 11.91 -22.07 -29.80
C SER A 55 12.46 -21.43 -28.53
N LYS A 56 13.71 -20.95 -28.55
CA LYS A 56 14.32 -20.27 -27.39
C LYS A 56 13.67 -18.93 -27.09
N MET A 57 13.20 -18.20 -28.11
CA MET A 57 12.47 -16.95 -27.91
C MET A 57 11.06 -17.20 -27.36
N THR A 58 10.39 -18.28 -27.77
CA THR A 58 9.10 -18.67 -27.17
C THR A 58 9.26 -19.09 -25.72
N ASP A 59 10.26 -19.93 -25.39
CA ASP A 59 10.59 -20.27 -23.99
C ASP A 59 10.88 -19.02 -23.13
N ALA A 60 11.53 -18.00 -23.72
CA ALA A 60 11.83 -16.75 -23.04
C ALA A 60 10.58 -15.89 -22.82
N ALA A 61 9.65 -15.84 -23.78
CA ALA A 61 8.38 -15.14 -23.63
C ALA A 61 7.52 -15.80 -22.54
N ASP A 62 7.45 -17.13 -22.53
CA ASP A 62 6.72 -17.90 -21.52
C ASP A 62 7.32 -17.65 -20.12
N SER A 63 8.64 -17.63 -20.00
CA SER A 63 9.32 -17.29 -18.75
C SER A 63 9.01 -15.87 -18.26
N MET A 64 8.82 -14.90 -19.18
CA MET A 64 8.42 -13.54 -18.82
C MET A 64 6.94 -13.49 -18.36
N LEU A 65 6.06 -14.27 -18.98
CA LEU A 65 4.67 -14.40 -18.53
C LEU A 65 4.58 -15.04 -17.15
N GLU A 66 5.38 -16.06 -16.85
CA GLU A 66 5.46 -16.64 -15.49
C GLU A 66 5.96 -15.62 -14.45
N CYS A 67 6.89 -14.73 -14.84
CA CYS A 67 7.30 -13.61 -13.98
C CYS A 67 6.14 -12.63 -13.74
N ALA A 68 5.36 -12.32 -14.78
CA ALA A 68 4.19 -11.46 -14.68
C ALA A 68 3.14 -12.08 -13.74
N ASP A 69 2.81 -13.36 -13.88
CA ASP A 69 1.84 -14.04 -13.03
C ASP A 69 2.23 -14.01 -11.54
N ARG A 70 3.53 -14.20 -11.25
CA ARG A 70 4.05 -14.08 -9.87
C ARG A 70 3.92 -12.64 -9.34
N ALA A 71 4.32 -11.65 -10.13
CA ALA A 71 4.21 -10.25 -9.75
C ALA A 71 2.75 -9.81 -9.54
N ALA A 72 1.81 -10.32 -10.36
CA ALA A 72 0.38 -10.08 -10.20
C ALA A 72 -0.15 -10.67 -8.89
N ALA A 73 0.18 -11.93 -8.58
CA ALA A 73 -0.23 -12.57 -7.33
C ALA A 73 0.34 -11.85 -6.09
N GLU A 74 1.60 -11.40 -6.15
CA GLU A 74 2.21 -10.60 -5.10
C GLU A 74 1.54 -9.24 -4.94
N SER A 75 1.21 -8.57 -6.05
CA SER A 75 0.46 -7.31 -6.07
C SER A 75 -0.91 -7.48 -5.41
N ASP A 76 -1.68 -8.52 -5.76
CA ASP A 76 -2.99 -8.78 -5.19
C ASP A 76 -2.91 -9.03 -3.68
N GLY A 77 -1.93 -9.81 -3.23
CA GLY A 77 -1.68 -10.04 -1.81
C GLY A 77 -1.36 -8.76 -1.05
N MET A 78 -0.53 -7.87 -1.62
CA MET A 78 -0.19 -6.59 -1.00
C MET A 78 -1.37 -5.61 -1.01
N ALA A 79 -2.16 -5.60 -2.08
CA ALA A 79 -3.37 -4.78 -2.18
C ALA A 79 -4.40 -5.17 -1.12
N ALA A 80 -4.63 -6.47 -0.91
CA ALA A 80 -5.51 -6.96 0.16
C ALA A 80 -5.04 -6.50 1.55
N LEU A 81 -3.75 -6.61 1.83
CA LEU A 81 -3.17 -6.16 3.11
C LEU A 81 -3.26 -4.63 3.30
N LEU A 82 -3.16 -3.85 2.23
CA LEU A 82 -3.39 -2.40 2.30
C LEU A 82 -4.87 -2.08 2.54
N ALA A 83 -5.78 -2.77 1.86
CA ALA A 83 -7.21 -2.61 2.03
C ALA A 83 -7.66 -2.89 3.47
N GLU A 84 -7.09 -3.90 4.14
CA GLU A 84 -7.36 -4.12 5.58
C GLU A 84 -6.95 -2.92 6.45
N ARG A 85 -5.83 -2.27 6.15
CA ARG A 85 -5.35 -1.10 6.89
C ARG A 85 -6.23 0.12 6.62
N ASP A 86 -6.61 0.32 5.37
CA ASP A 86 -7.57 1.36 5.00
C ASP A 86 -8.93 1.13 5.69
N ALA A 87 -9.39 -0.11 5.79
CA ALA A 87 -10.60 -0.46 6.52
C ALA A 87 -10.50 -0.08 8.00
N VAL A 88 -9.39 -0.39 8.67
CA VAL A 88 -9.16 0.01 10.07
C VAL A 88 -9.23 1.53 10.23
N ILE A 89 -8.57 2.30 9.36
CA ILE A 89 -8.60 3.77 9.45
C ILE A 89 -10.01 4.31 9.16
N SER A 90 -10.70 3.74 8.17
CA SER A 90 -12.08 4.11 7.81
C SER A 90 -13.04 3.85 8.97
N ALA A 91 -12.95 2.71 9.64
CA ALA A 91 -13.78 2.42 10.80
C ALA A 91 -13.50 3.34 12.00
N VAL A 92 -12.26 3.85 12.14
CA VAL A 92 -11.98 4.91 13.11
C VAL A 92 -12.64 6.22 12.68
N ALA A 93 -12.56 6.58 11.39
CA ALA A 93 -13.17 7.78 10.84
C ALA A 93 -14.70 7.78 11.01
N ASP A 94 -15.36 6.64 10.79
CA ASP A 94 -16.81 6.48 10.97
C ASP A 94 -17.25 6.76 12.42
N ARG A 95 -16.42 6.37 13.40
CA ARG A 95 -16.68 6.62 14.83
C ARG A 95 -16.27 8.03 15.26
N ASN A 96 -15.17 8.53 14.70
CA ASN A 96 -14.63 9.86 14.99
C ASN A 96 -13.80 10.36 13.79
N PRO A 97 -14.37 11.25 12.97
CA PRO A 97 -13.72 11.72 11.75
C PRO A 97 -12.34 12.32 11.98
N LEU A 98 -12.17 13.12 13.04
CA LEU A 98 -10.90 13.76 13.37
C LEU A 98 -9.81 12.75 13.76
N CYS A 99 -10.18 11.67 14.46
CA CYS A 99 -9.26 10.57 14.76
C CYS A 99 -8.92 9.75 13.50
N GLY A 100 -9.86 9.59 12.56
CA GLY A 100 -9.55 8.97 11.26
C GLY A 100 -8.55 9.83 10.47
N GLU A 101 -8.85 11.11 10.34
CA GLU A 101 -8.06 12.11 9.62
C GLU A 101 -6.61 12.17 10.12
N ILE A 102 -6.40 12.16 11.44
CA ILE A 102 -5.03 12.17 11.99
C ILE A 102 -4.27 10.88 11.71
N LEU A 103 -4.94 9.73 11.63
CA LEU A 103 -4.30 8.47 11.25
C LEU A 103 -3.94 8.47 9.77
N GLU A 104 -4.80 9.00 8.90
CA GLU A 104 -4.51 9.15 7.48
C GLU A 104 -3.29 10.04 7.24
N MET A 105 -3.31 11.26 7.79
CA MET A 105 -2.19 12.18 7.67
C MET A 105 -0.89 11.59 8.22
N TYR A 106 -0.95 10.87 9.36
CA TYR A 106 0.25 10.35 10.00
C TYR A 106 0.81 9.09 9.32
N TYR A 107 -0.05 8.16 8.89
CA TYR A 107 0.38 6.84 8.38
C TYR A 107 0.31 6.70 6.86
N LYS A 108 -0.65 7.34 6.18
CA LYS A 108 -0.80 7.27 4.71
C LYS A 108 0.02 8.35 4.02
N GLU A 109 0.06 9.54 4.60
CA GLU A 109 0.78 10.70 4.07
C GLU A 109 2.16 10.92 4.69
N GLU A 110 2.51 10.15 5.74
CA GLU A 110 3.77 10.27 6.50
C GLU A 110 4.05 11.69 7.01
N LEU A 111 3.01 12.47 7.31
CA LEU A 111 3.17 13.82 7.79
C LEU A 111 3.70 13.83 9.22
N PRO A 112 4.77 14.60 9.52
CA PRO A 112 5.20 14.81 10.89
C PRO A 112 4.11 15.58 11.65
N VAL A 113 3.98 15.32 12.96
CA VAL A 113 3.01 15.97 13.84
C VAL A 113 3.03 17.50 13.76
N ALA A 114 4.19 18.09 13.46
CA ALA A 114 4.31 19.54 13.24
C ALA A 114 3.52 20.02 12.01
N LYS A 115 3.55 19.29 10.89
CA LYS A 115 2.77 19.60 9.68
C LYS A 115 1.29 19.33 9.89
N ILE A 116 0.93 18.20 10.52
CA ILE A 116 -0.46 17.88 10.89
C ILE A 116 -1.08 19.01 11.72
N ARG A 117 -0.33 19.53 12.71
CA ARG A 117 -0.78 20.66 13.53
C ARG A 117 -1.06 21.92 12.72
N ILE A 118 -0.21 22.23 11.74
CA ILE A 118 -0.39 23.40 10.86
C ILE A 118 -1.63 23.20 9.99
N TYR A 119 -1.79 22.00 9.41
CA TYR A 119 -2.94 21.64 8.60
C TYR A 119 -4.25 21.78 9.39
N LEU A 120 -4.36 21.10 10.53
CA LEU A 120 -5.54 21.19 11.40
C LEU A 120 -5.84 22.61 11.86
N ALA A 121 -4.81 23.43 12.10
CA ALA A 121 -5.00 24.81 12.51
C ALA A 121 -5.55 25.70 11.39
N ALA A 122 -5.08 25.49 10.15
CA ALA A 122 -5.59 26.18 8.98
C ALA A 122 -7.03 25.75 8.67
N ASP A 123 -7.27 24.44 8.61
CA ASP A 123 -8.55 23.86 8.22
C ASP A 123 -9.67 24.13 9.23
N ARG A 124 -9.34 24.13 10.53
CA ARG A 124 -10.31 24.43 11.61
C ARG A 124 -10.28 25.89 12.07
N CYS A 125 -9.45 26.74 11.46
CA CYS A 125 -9.25 28.14 11.86
C CYS A 125 -8.98 28.32 13.36
N HIS A 126 -8.29 27.36 13.99
CA HIS A 126 -8.04 27.34 15.44
C HIS A 126 -6.63 26.84 15.75
N PRO A 127 -5.84 27.54 16.59
CA PRO A 127 -4.49 27.12 16.91
C PRO A 127 -4.48 25.86 17.80
N TYR A 128 -3.87 24.79 17.30
CA TYR A 128 -3.63 23.59 18.08
C TYR A 128 -2.27 23.64 18.79
N ALA A 129 -2.28 23.36 20.10
CA ALA A 129 -1.06 23.07 20.84
C ALA A 129 -0.46 21.74 20.38
N ARG A 130 0.88 21.65 20.33
CA ARG A 130 1.59 20.43 19.92
C ARG A 130 1.21 19.21 20.77
N SER A 131 1.09 19.40 22.09
CA SER A 131 0.68 18.35 23.02
C SER A 131 -0.76 17.86 22.81
N SER A 132 -1.63 18.69 22.25
CA SER A 132 -3.00 18.30 21.90
C SER A 132 -3.03 17.37 20.70
N VAL A 133 -2.19 17.62 19.69
CA VAL A 133 -2.10 16.75 18.50
C VAL A 133 -1.53 15.37 18.86
N TYR A 134 -0.52 15.30 19.75
CA TYR A 134 -0.04 14.02 20.25
C TYR A 134 -1.10 13.25 21.04
N ARG A 135 -1.86 13.93 21.91
CA ARG A 135 -2.98 13.31 22.65
C ARG A 135 -4.08 12.81 21.71
N LEU A 136 -4.38 13.56 20.66
CA LEU A 136 -5.33 13.16 19.62
C LEU A 136 -4.83 11.91 18.88
N LEU A 137 -3.54 11.87 18.51
CA LEU A 137 -2.93 10.71 17.86
C LEU A 137 -2.92 9.47 18.76
N ASP A 138 -2.63 9.62 20.05
CA ASP A 138 -2.68 8.52 21.01
C ASP A 138 -4.11 7.98 21.21
N ARG A 139 -5.11 8.87 21.25
CA ARG A 139 -6.52 8.49 21.25
C ARG A 139 -6.91 7.75 19.97
N ALA A 140 -6.49 8.27 18.81
CA ALA A 140 -6.77 7.65 17.52
C ALA A 140 -6.16 6.25 17.41
N ARG A 141 -4.95 6.04 17.95
CA ARG A 141 -4.32 4.71 18.03
C ARG A 141 -5.08 3.74 18.93
N THR A 142 -5.62 4.20 20.06
CA THR A 142 -6.49 3.36 20.90
C THR A 142 -7.76 2.96 20.14
N MET A 143 -8.36 3.89 19.39
CA MET A 143 -9.53 3.58 18.55
C MET A 143 -9.18 2.62 17.40
N ALA A 144 -8.01 2.80 16.77
CA ALA A 144 -7.52 1.89 15.74
C ALA A 144 -7.33 0.47 16.28
N PHE A 145 -6.78 0.34 17.49
CA PHE A 145 -6.66 -0.98 18.13
C PHE A 145 -8.03 -1.63 18.38
N GLN A 146 -9.02 -0.85 18.80
CA GLN A 146 -10.40 -1.34 18.96
C GLN A 146 -10.97 -1.79 17.61
N ALA A 147 -10.82 -0.98 16.55
CA ALA A 147 -11.26 -1.33 15.21
C ALA A 147 -10.58 -2.62 14.70
N MET A 148 -9.26 -2.77 14.91
CA MET A 148 -8.53 -4.00 14.60
C MET A 148 -9.14 -5.22 15.29
N ARG A 149 -9.44 -5.10 16.61
CA ARG A 149 -10.07 -6.18 17.37
C ARG A 149 -11.46 -6.53 16.84
N ASP A 150 -12.27 -5.52 16.54
CA ASP A 150 -13.64 -5.70 16.03
C ASP A 150 -13.63 -6.38 14.65
N MET A 151 -12.61 -6.11 13.84
CA MET A 151 -12.40 -6.70 12.51
C MET A 151 -11.66 -8.05 12.54
N GLY A 152 -11.21 -8.52 13.71
CA GLY A 152 -10.44 -9.76 13.83
C GLY A 152 -8.99 -9.66 13.34
N VAL A 153 -8.48 -8.46 13.10
CA VAL A 153 -7.09 -8.17 12.72
C VAL A 153 -6.18 -8.28 13.94
N ARG A 154 -5.13 -9.11 13.88
CA ARG A 154 -4.26 -9.44 15.02
C ARG A 154 -2.96 -8.66 15.05
#